data_AF-A0A7X4IV80-F1
#
_entry.id   AF-A0A7X4IV80-F1
#
_cell.length_a   1.000
_cell.length_b   1.000
_cell.length_c   1.000
_cell.angle_alpha   90.00
_cell.angle_beta   90.00
_cell.angle_gamma   90.00
#
_symmetry.space_group_name_H-M   'P 1'
#
loop_
_entity.id
_entity.type
_entity.pdbx_description
1 polymer ?
#
loop_
_entity_poly.entity_id
_entity_poly.type
_entity_poly.pdbx_seq_one_letter_code
_entity_poly.pdbx_strand_id
1 'polypeptide(L)'
;MSLAALGCNPNQSGPSLEDIGGVTLGTLAFSPDGGLYVAVQAGQVISPYACAAISGDWELRAMDLSDDANLSMAICFPQVRIENDAYGWGLVFGNGFGIAAAAIAAGAILYPHNTEGRISSTAAALHLNGVHARTAQGSAGSPVSIAVQWPSVDLIA
;
A
#
# COMPACT_ATOMS: atom_id res chain seq x y z
N MET A 1 6.14 -1.35 26.63
CA MET A 1 6.43 -2.58 25.86
C MET A 1 7.30 -2.16 24.69
N SER A 2 8.55 -2.62 24.63
CA SER A 2 9.48 -2.22 23.58
C SER A 2 9.17 -2.97 22.29
N LEU A 3 8.96 -2.25 21.19
CA LEU A 3 8.81 -2.82 19.86
C LEU A 3 10.21 -3.18 19.35
N ALA A 4 10.57 -4.46 19.49
CA ALA A 4 11.80 -4.98 18.92
C ALA A 4 11.57 -5.35 17.46
N ALA A 5 12.47 -4.86 16.60
CA ALA A 5 12.94 -5.48 15.36
C ALA A 5 11.91 -5.82 14.27
N LEU A 6 11.58 -4.83 13.43
CA LEU A 6 11.57 -5.07 11.99
C LEU A 6 13.03 -4.98 11.54
N GLY A 7 13.62 -6.12 11.18
CA GLY A 7 15.05 -6.35 11.12
C GLY A 7 15.81 -5.36 10.24
N CYS A 8 16.56 -4.44 10.87
CA CYS A 8 17.70 -3.83 10.21
C CYS A 8 18.87 -4.83 10.29
N ASN A 9 19.41 -5.25 9.15
CA ASN A 9 20.68 -5.95 9.11
C ASN A 9 21.79 -4.88 9.16
N PRO A 10 22.58 -4.77 10.24
CA PRO A 10 23.57 -3.70 10.40
C PRO A 10 24.84 -3.90 9.54
N ASN A 11 24.91 -4.96 8.74
CA ASN A 11 26.14 -5.36 8.03
C ASN A 11 26.09 -5.22 6.50
N GLN A 12 25.12 -4.50 5.92
CA GLN A 12 25.18 -4.19 4.49
C GLN A 12 25.96 -2.89 4.23
N SER A 13 27.23 -3.07 3.86
CA SER A 13 28.11 -2.06 3.29
C SER A 13 27.57 -1.57 1.93
N GLY A 14 27.19 -0.30 1.81
CA GLY A 14 26.76 0.34 0.55
C GLY A 14 27.94 0.67 -0.40
N PRO A 15 27.74 1.41 -1.52
CA PRO A 15 26.52 2.13 -1.95
C PRO A 15 26.10 1.85 -3.43
N SER A 16 24.80 1.86 -3.77
CA SER A 16 24.39 2.00 -5.19
C SER A 16 22.99 2.59 -5.39
N LEU A 17 22.96 3.89 -5.76
CA LEU A 17 22.02 4.54 -6.70
C LEU A 17 20.50 4.60 -6.39
N GLU A 18 20.12 4.60 -5.12
CA GLU A 18 18.74 4.76 -4.68
C GLU A 18 18.49 6.22 -4.28
N ASP A 19 17.93 7.06 -5.17
CA ASP A 19 17.77 8.48 -4.86
C ASP A 19 16.39 9.03 -5.24
N ILE A 20 15.49 9.09 -4.25
CA ILE A 20 14.42 10.10 -4.21
C ILE A 20 15.01 11.40 -3.65
N GLY A 21 16.02 11.97 -4.31
CA GLY A 21 16.66 13.22 -3.86
C GLY A 21 17.31 13.16 -2.47
N GLY A 22 18.05 12.09 -2.18
CA GLY A 22 18.86 11.87 -0.98
C GLY A 22 18.42 10.69 -0.12
N VAL A 23 17.42 9.91 -0.54
CA VAL A 23 16.69 8.98 0.31
C VAL A 23 16.81 7.54 -0.19
N THR A 24 17.35 6.67 0.67
CA THR A 24 17.46 5.21 0.47
C THR A 24 16.10 4.53 0.48
N LEU A 25 15.92 3.47 -0.30
CA LEU A 25 14.71 2.66 -0.27
C LEU A 25 14.45 2.09 1.13
N GLY A 26 13.18 1.93 1.48
CA GLY A 26 12.76 1.52 2.82
C GLY A 26 12.78 2.65 3.87
N THR A 27 13.28 3.84 3.53
CA THR A 27 13.20 4.99 4.44
C THR A 27 11.75 5.32 4.74
N LEU A 28 11.46 5.53 6.02
CA LEU A 28 10.14 5.91 6.51
C LEU A 28 10.02 7.43 6.68
N ALA A 29 8.90 8.00 6.25
CA ALA A 29 8.58 9.42 6.43
C ALA A 29 7.15 9.60 6.94
N PHE A 30 6.97 10.53 7.89
CA PHE A 30 5.66 10.88 8.40
C PHE A 30 5.11 12.11 7.68
N SER A 31 3.84 12.05 7.29
CA SER A 31 3.11 13.21 6.81
C SER A 31 2.45 13.97 7.98
N PRO A 32 2.16 15.28 7.82
CA PRO A 32 1.55 16.09 8.87
C PRO A 32 0.18 15.61 9.37
N ASP A 33 -0.53 14.83 8.56
CA ASP A 33 -1.82 14.20 8.87
C ASP A 33 -1.68 12.81 9.54
N GLY A 34 -0.46 12.41 9.90
CA GLY A 34 -0.17 11.18 10.63
C GLY A 34 -0.05 9.93 9.76
N GLY A 35 0.07 10.09 8.44
CA GLY A 35 0.40 8.99 7.53
C GLY A 35 1.87 8.60 7.64
N LEU A 36 2.17 7.31 7.53
CA LEU A 36 3.53 6.80 7.35
C LEU A 36 3.70 6.43 5.89
N TYR A 37 4.77 6.91 5.28
CA TYR A 37 5.17 6.59 3.93
C TYR A 37 6.50 5.86 3.94
N VAL A 38 6.71 5.01 2.94
CA VAL A 38 7.98 4.33 2.72
C VAL A 38 8.50 4.63 1.32
N ALA A 39 9.81 4.86 1.21
CA ALA A 39 10.51 5.04 -0.04
C ALA A 39 10.59 3.70 -0.80
N VAL A 40 10.16 3.69 -2.07
CA VAL A 40 10.06 2.50 -2.91
C VAL A 40 10.51 2.79 -4.34
N GLN A 41 10.88 1.74 -5.06
CA GLN A 41 11.09 1.78 -6.51
C GLN A 41 9.97 1.00 -7.19
N ALA A 42 9.39 1.50 -8.28
CA ALA A 42 8.35 0.77 -8.98
C ALA A 42 8.92 -0.20 -10.02
N GLY A 43 8.60 -1.49 -9.89
CA GLY A 43 8.95 -2.52 -10.88
C GLY A 43 8.03 -2.54 -12.11
N GLN A 44 7.02 -1.67 -12.11
CA GLN A 44 6.12 -1.38 -13.23
C GLN A 44 5.54 0.02 -13.09
N VAL A 45 4.80 0.50 -14.09
CA VAL A 45 4.01 1.73 -13.94
C VAL A 45 2.95 1.51 -12.87
N ILE A 46 2.97 2.32 -11.81
CA ILE A 46 1.97 2.28 -10.74
C ILE A 46 1.06 3.50 -10.83
N SER A 47 -0.25 3.25 -10.95
CA SER A 47 -1.26 4.31 -10.97
C SER A 47 -1.39 4.97 -9.60
N PRO A 48 -1.76 6.27 -9.54
CA PRO A 48 -2.09 6.92 -8.28
C PRO A 48 -3.18 6.13 -7.54
N TYR A 49 -3.02 5.97 -6.23
CA TYR A 49 -3.95 5.28 -5.33
C TYR A 49 -4.13 3.79 -5.61
N ALA A 50 -3.26 3.19 -6.44
CA ALA A 50 -3.29 1.75 -6.65
C ALA A 50 -2.99 1.02 -5.34
N CYS A 51 -3.71 -0.08 -5.09
CA CYS A 51 -3.30 -1.05 -4.10
C CYS A 51 -2.06 -1.79 -4.60
N ALA A 52 -0.95 -1.65 -3.89
CA ALA A 52 0.31 -2.22 -4.31
C ALA A 52 1.00 -2.95 -3.17
N ALA A 53 1.82 -3.92 -3.52
CA ALA A 53 2.63 -4.69 -2.61
C ALA A 53 4.09 -4.28 -2.75
N ILE A 54 4.79 -4.26 -1.62
CA ILE A 54 6.21 -3.95 -1.52
C ILE A 54 6.96 -5.26 -1.25
N SER A 55 7.90 -5.59 -2.14
CA SER A 55 8.76 -6.77 -2.00
C SER A 55 9.82 -6.57 -0.91
N GLY A 56 10.60 -7.62 -0.62
CA GLY A 56 11.74 -7.52 0.29
C GLY A 56 12.86 -6.58 -0.19
N ASP A 57 12.88 -6.28 -1.49
CA ASP A 57 13.84 -5.37 -2.13
C ASP A 57 13.26 -3.95 -2.31
N TRP A 58 12.16 -3.63 -1.62
CA TRP A 58 11.45 -2.35 -1.72
C TRP A 58 10.89 -2.03 -3.11
N GLU A 59 10.76 -3.06 -3.94
CA GLU A 59 10.13 -2.96 -5.24
C GLU A 59 8.61 -2.98 -5.08
N LEU A 60 7.97 -2.01 -5.72
CA LEU A 60 6.54 -1.78 -5.69
C LEU A 60 5.89 -2.38 -6.94
N ARG A 61 4.87 -3.21 -6.72
CA ARG A 61 4.05 -3.81 -7.77
C ARG A 61 2.56 -3.67 -7.45
N ALA A 62 1.74 -3.32 -8.43
CA ALA A 62 0.29 -3.32 -8.29
C ALA A 62 -0.22 -4.74 -7.96
N MET A 63 -1.17 -4.83 -7.02
CA MET A 63 -1.69 -6.11 -6.54
C MET A 63 -2.93 -6.58 -7.30
N ASP A 64 -3.11 -7.88 -7.41
CA ASP A 64 -4.34 -8.53 -7.82
C ASP A 64 -4.61 -9.86 -7.07
N LEU A 65 -5.62 -10.62 -7.49
CA LEU A 65 -5.99 -11.90 -6.87
C LEU A 65 -5.02 -13.06 -7.18
N SER A 66 -4.07 -12.89 -8.08
CA SER A 66 -3.04 -13.88 -8.37
C SER A 66 -1.88 -13.84 -7.37
N ASP A 67 -1.81 -12.79 -6.57
CA ASP A 67 -0.82 -12.64 -5.51
C ASP A 67 -1.02 -13.68 -4.39
N ASP A 68 0.08 -14.23 -3.91
CA ASP A 68 0.06 -15.25 -2.86
C ASP A 68 -0.36 -14.62 -1.51
N ALA A 69 -1.40 -15.19 -0.91
CA ALA A 69 -1.98 -14.80 0.37
C ALA A 69 -0.99 -14.86 1.55
N ASN A 70 0.14 -15.57 1.38
CA ASN A 70 1.20 -15.72 2.37
C ASN A 70 2.44 -14.85 2.07
N LEU A 71 2.38 -13.99 1.06
CA LEU A 71 3.47 -13.07 0.78
C LEU A 71 3.69 -12.18 1.99
N SER A 72 4.92 -12.21 2.51
CA SER A 72 5.42 -11.26 3.53
C SER A 72 5.67 -9.88 2.91
N MET A 73 4.71 -9.39 2.12
CA MET A 73 4.77 -8.09 1.47
C MET A 73 4.03 -7.06 2.33
N ALA A 74 4.64 -5.90 2.51
CA ALA A 74 3.91 -4.75 3.02
C ALA A 74 2.97 -4.27 1.92
N ILE A 75 1.71 -4.00 2.26
CA ILE A 75 0.78 -3.31 1.35
C ILE A 75 1.18 -1.84 1.31
N CYS A 76 0.81 -1.09 0.28
CA CYS A 76 0.86 0.37 0.32
C CYS A 76 -0.10 0.98 -0.71
N PHE A 77 -0.33 2.29 -0.55
CA PHE A 77 -1.12 3.09 -1.49
C PHE A 77 -0.31 4.33 -1.93
N PRO A 78 0.34 4.31 -3.09
CA PRO A 78 1.02 5.50 -3.62
C PRO A 78 0.01 6.62 -3.86
N GLN A 79 0.29 7.84 -3.40
CA GLN A 79 -0.66 8.96 -3.59
C GLN A 79 -0.46 9.66 -4.95
N VAL A 80 0.58 9.30 -5.69
CA VAL A 80 0.92 9.83 -7.02
C VAL A 80 1.31 8.69 -7.95
N ARG A 81 1.29 8.95 -9.26
CA ARG A 81 1.77 8.00 -10.28
C ARG A 81 3.28 7.81 -10.14
N ILE A 82 3.75 6.58 -10.26
CA ILE A 82 5.18 6.24 -10.31
C ILE A 82 5.44 5.51 -11.63
N GLU A 83 6.42 5.97 -12.42
CA GLU A 83 6.81 5.30 -13.67
C GLU A 83 7.59 4.00 -13.40
N ASN A 84 7.74 3.17 -14.42
CA ASN A 84 8.62 2.01 -14.36
C ASN A 84 10.06 2.42 -14.01
N ASP A 85 10.69 1.65 -13.11
CA ASP A 85 12.03 1.88 -12.57
C ASP A 85 12.21 3.23 -11.84
N ALA A 86 11.13 4.01 -11.66
CA ALA A 86 11.18 5.27 -10.95
C ALA A 86 10.92 5.09 -9.46
N TYR A 87 11.37 6.08 -8.70
CA TYR A 87 11.25 6.07 -7.25
C TYR A 87 10.07 6.93 -6.78
N GLY A 88 9.51 6.57 -5.63
CA GLY A 88 8.41 7.31 -5.04
C GLY A 88 8.08 6.88 -3.61
N TRP A 89 6.94 7.36 -3.12
CA TRP A 89 6.49 7.12 -1.75
C TRP A 89 5.17 6.35 -1.74
N GLY A 90 5.14 5.22 -1.02
CA GLY A 90 3.94 4.44 -0.76
C GLY A 90 3.42 4.69 0.64
N LEU A 91 2.12 5.00 0.79
CA LEU A 91 1.48 5.11 2.11
C LEU A 91 1.36 3.72 2.75
N VAL A 92 1.98 3.53 3.92
CA VAL A 92 2.01 2.27 4.67
C VAL A 92 1.29 2.28 6.03
N PHE A 93 0.79 3.44 6.44
CA PHE A 93 -0.01 3.60 7.66
C PHE A 93 -0.76 4.93 7.57
N GLY A 94 -1.92 5.02 8.19
CA GLY A 94 -2.71 6.23 8.32
C GLY A 94 -3.92 6.24 7.38
N ASN A 95 -4.34 7.44 7.01
CA ASN A 95 -5.47 7.66 6.11
C ASN A 95 -4.94 7.96 4.70
N GLY A 96 -5.61 7.43 3.69
CA GLY A 96 -5.28 7.72 2.30
C GLY A 96 -6.40 7.38 1.35
N PHE A 97 -6.05 7.27 0.07
CA PHE A 97 -6.97 6.84 -0.97
C PHE A 97 -6.52 5.54 -1.63
N GLY A 98 -7.48 4.71 -2.01
CA GLY A 98 -7.32 3.51 -2.82
C GLY A 98 -8.25 3.53 -4.04
N ILE A 99 -8.02 2.68 -5.03
CA ILE A 99 -8.89 2.55 -6.21
C ILE A 99 -9.86 1.37 -6.06
N ALA A 100 -11.15 1.64 -5.86
CA ALA A 100 -12.18 0.60 -5.81
C ALA A 100 -12.66 0.19 -7.21
N ALA A 101 -12.86 -1.12 -7.39
CA ALA A 101 -13.46 -1.69 -8.61
C ALA A 101 -14.99 -1.54 -8.66
N ALA A 102 -15.63 -1.35 -7.50
CA ALA A 102 -17.07 -1.17 -7.35
C ALA A 102 -17.38 -0.31 -6.12
N ALA A 103 -18.65 -0.04 -5.88
CA ALA A 103 -19.11 0.61 -4.66
C ALA A 103 -18.75 -0.22 -3.42
N ILE A 104 -18.19 0.42 -2.39
CA ILE A 104 -17.79 -0.23 -1.13
C ILE A 104 -18.42 0.52 0.04
N ALA A 105 -19.00 -0.22 0.99
CA ALA A 105 -19.57 0.33 2.20
C ALA A 105 -18.48 0.76 3.19
N ALA A 106 -18.76 1.78 4.01
CA ALA A 106 -17.87 2.15 5.12
C ALA A 106 -17.68 0.95 6.07
N GLY A 107 -16.48 0.81 6.61
CA GLY A 107 -16.09 -0.26 7.53
C GLY A 107 -15.81 -1.61 6.86
N ALA A 108 -16.02 -1.75 5.54
CA ALA A 108 -15.75 -3.00 4.84
C ALA A 108 -14.26 -3.35 4.90
N ILE A 109 -13.98 -4.61 5.21
CA ILE A 109 -12.66 -5.23 5.02
C ILE A 109 -12.35 -5.23 3.52
N LEU A 110 -11.12 -4.88 3.16
CA LEU A 110 -10.69 -4.76 1.78
C LEU A 110 -9.82 -5.93 1.34
N TYR A 111 -10.02 -6.30 0.08
CA TYR A 111 -9.33 -7.38 -0.62
C TYR A 111 -8.83 -6.84 -1.97
N PRO A 112 -7.76 -7.41 -2.55
CA PRO A 112 -7.42 -7.15 -3.95
C PRO A 112 -8.55 -7.55 -4.88
N HIS A 113 -8.61 -6.92 -6.04
CA HIS A 113 -9.51 -7.27 -7.12
C HIS A 113 -8.77 -8.09 -8.20
N ASN A 114 -9.49 -8.69 -9.16
CA ASN A 114 -8.87 -9.37 -10.31
C ASN A 114 -8.23 -8.42 -11.34
N THR A 115 -8.24 -7.12 -11.07
CA THR A 115 -7.61 -6.09 -11.89
C THR A 115 -6.55 -5.45 -11.04
N GLU A 116 -5.32 -5.43 -11.53
CA GLU A 116 -4.17 -4.89 -10.83
C GLU A 116 -4.44 -3.50 -10.26
N GLY A 117 -3.99 -3.28 -9.03
CA GLY A 117 -4.08 -2.00 -8.35
C GLY A 117 -5.46 -1.68 -7.78
N ARG A 118 -6.47 -2.53 -7.99
CA ARG A 118 -7.83 -2.27 -7.52
C ARG A 118 -8.17 -3.05 -6.26
N ILE A 119 -9.07 -2.46 -5.47
CA ILE A 119 -9.61 -3.04 -4.25
C ILE A 119 -11.10 -3.39 -4.40
N SER A 120 -11.53 -4.34 -3.59
CA SER A 120 -12.88 -4.87 -3.51
C SER A 120 -13.26 -5.12 -2.06
N SER A 121 -14.56 -5.16 -1.78
CA SER A 121 -15.12 -5.68 -0.52
C SER A 121 -15.61 -7.13 -0.65
N THR A 122 -15.51 -7.73 -1.85
CA THR A 122 -15.79 -9.15 -2.06
C THR A 122 -14.67 -9.96 -1.45
N ALA A 123 -15.01 -10.85 -0.52
CA ALA A 123 -14.05 -11.69 0.18
C ALA A 123 -13.18 -12.53 -0.78
N ALA A 124 -11.89 -12.60 -0.49
CA ALA A 124 -10.88 -13.41 -1.17
C ALA A 124 -9.88 -13.97 -0.16
N ALA A 125 -9.06 -14.93 -0.58
CA ALA A 125 -8.05 -15.53 0.30
C ALA A 125 -6.96 -14.53 0.73
N LEU A 126 -6.59 -13.59 -0.17
CA LEU A 126 -5.63 -12.55 0.11
C LEU A 126 -6.34 -11.35 0.75
N HIS A 127 -5.97 -11.04 1.99
CA HIS A 127 -6.50 -9.90 2.73
C HIS A 127 -5.57 -8.70 2.60
N LEU A 128 -6.12 -7.50 2.48
CA LEU A 128 -5.33 -6.28 2.65
C LEU A 128 -5.15 -6.01 4.14
N ASN A 129 -4.44 -6.89 4.85
CA ASN A 129 -4.27 -6.97 6.31
C ASN A 129 -4.46 -5.63 7.06
N GLY A 130 -5.67 -5.41 7.60
CA GLY A 130 -6.01 -4.25 8.43
C GLY A 130 -6.35 -2.96 7.67
N VAL A 131 -6.58 -3.01 6.35
CA VAL A 131 -7.04 -1.88 5.56
C VAL A 131 -8.56 -1.92 5.41
N HIS A 132 -9.24 -0.87 5.84
CA HIS A 132 -10.70 -0.75 5.78
C HIS A 132 -11.14 0.47 4.97
N ALA A 133 -12.33 0.40 4.36
CA ALA A 133 -12.99 1.55 3.78
C ALA A 133 -13.45 2.53 4.87
N ARG A 134 -12.95 3.77 4.85
CA ARG A 134 -13.32 4.78 5.87
C ARG A 134 -14.64 5.47 5.56
N THR A 135 -14.95 5.66 4.28
CA THR A 135 -16.20 6.26 3.83
C THR A 135 -16.94 5.33 2.88
N ALA A 136 -18.26 5.35 2.95
CA ALA A 136 -19.09 4.63 2.00
C ALA A 136 -19.00 5.35 0.64
N GLN A 137 -18.86 4.58 -0.43
CA GLN A 137 -18.81 5.10 -1.78
C GLN A 137 -20.01 4.58 -2.59
N GLY A 138 -20.94 5.46 -2.96
CA GLY A 138 -22.19 5.10 -3.62
C GLY A 138 -22.23 5.42 -5.13
N SER A 139 -21.62 4.57 -5.98
CA SER A 139 -21.81 4.38 -7.45
C SER A 139 -21.79 5.61 -8.40
N ALA A 140 -21.59 5.53 -9.74
CA ALA A 140 -21.48 4.42 -10.69
C ALA A 140 -20.41 4.76 -11.76
N GLY A 141 -19.35 3.96 -11.82
CA GLY A 141 -18.24 4.12 -12.76
C GLY A 141 -17.02 3.44 -12.16
N SER A 142 -16.32 2.61 -12.91
CA SER A 142 -15.10 1.94 -12.45
C SER A 142 -13.93 2.51 -13.26
N PRO A 143 -12.81 2.91 -12.65
CA PRO A 143 -12.48 2.90 -11.22
C PRO A 143 -12.93 4.16 -10.44
N VAL A 144 -13.02 4.08 -9.10
CA VAL A 144 -13.25 5.25 -8.22
C VAL A 144 -12.26 5.27 -7.06
N SER A 145 -11.81 6.47 -6.67
CA SER A 145 -11.03 6.67 -5.45
C SER A 145 -11.91 6.54 -4.20
N ILE A 146 -11.50 5.71 -3.25
CA ILE A 146 -12.15 5.54 -1.93
C ILE A 146 -11.16 5.89 -0.81
N ALA A 147 -11.66 6.49 0.26
CA ALA A 147 -10.85 6.74 1.45
C ALA A 147 -10.59 5.43 2.20
N VAL A 148 -9.33 5.13 2.46
CA VAL A 148 -8.87 3.95 3.19
C VAL A 148 -8.18 4.36 4.49
N GLN A 149 -8.21 3.47 5.48
CA GLN A 149 -7.48 3.64 6.74
C GLN A 149 -6.71 2.36 7.06
N TRP A 150 -5.46 2.53 7.51
CA TRP A 150 -4.55 1.42 7.83
C TRP A 150 -3.63 1.72 9.03
N PRO A 151 -3.28 0.74 9.87
CA PRO A 151 -4.15 -0.34 10.32
C PRO A 151 -5.41 0.27 10.92
N SER A 152 -6.56 -0.23 10.52
CA SER A 152 -7.81 0.09 11.19
C SER A 152 -7.76 -0.47 12.61
N VAL A 153 -7.80 0.42 13.59
CA VAL A 153 -7.87 0.06 15.02
C VAL A 153 -9.25 -0.49 15.43
N ASP A 154 -10.20 -0.58 14.50
CA ASP A 154 -11.58 -1.00 14.75
C ASP A 154 -11.78 -2.52 14.89
N LEU A 155 -10.75 -3.29 15.25
CA LEU A 155 -10.85 -4.73 15.49
C LEU A 155 -10.32 -5.14 16.87
N ILE A 156 -10.93 -4.59 17.92
CA ILE A 156 -11.09 -5.29 19.19
C ILE A 156 -12.56 -5.11 19.62
N ALA A 157 -13.42 -6.00 19.15
CA ALA A 157 -14.75 -6.26 19.71
C ALA A 157 -15.04 -7.76 19.60
#